data_AF-A0A9E4HGB6-F1
#
_entry.id   AF-A0A9E4HGB6-F1
#
_cell.length_a   1.000
_cell.length_b   1.000
_cell.length_c   1.000
_cell.angle_alpha   90.00
_cell.angle_beta   90.00
_cell.angle_gamma   90.00
#
_symmetry.space_group_name_H-M   'P 1'
#
loop_
_entity.id
_entity.type
_entity.pdbx_description
1 polymer ?
#
loop_
_entity_poly.entity_id
_entity_poly.type
_entity_poly.pdbx_seq_one_letter_code
_entity_poly.pdbx_strand_id
1 'polypeptide(L)'
;MYSLKVLKVPWLSLLLVVCCASQSSAQRQANVWYFGKHIGIDFNSGSPQLLSSPNIVLAEGCASIADRKTGELLFYTNGRTVWNREHRVMENGEGLLGHWSSTQSALIVPDPGDSLRYYLFTADAQPYEYRGNREISGINYSLVDMRLGDGLGALLEKNSPLFSDTATEKLAATQHANGRDFWIVAHEWNSDRFFAWLLTPNGIEDTVISATGSVYDDPHTGKGTIGYLKISPNGKLLAAAATFGALGVELFDFDAHTGRISNPRQIISPEANLYVYALSFSPRSCKLYLGADSIRNAIAQYDVSSGEIEDILKSRKVIYQSPFLGQGIGNSAYQIGPDGKIYSPLLGSWLSSIAYPDADGIACGYNPQALYLGDDAVAGLGLPNMIDSWFAREGGCSPPRLEPFTKDTVICVGSIARFQAPW
;
A
#
# COMPACT_ATOMS: atom_id res chain seq x y z
N MET A 1 8.19 -22.70 71.29
CA MET A 1 8.97 -22.44 70.06
C MET A 1 8.15 -23.02 68.91
N TYR A 2 7.56 -22.29 67.97
CA TYR A 2 7.76 -20.94 67.44
C TYR A 2 6.41 -20.21 67.30
N SER A 3 6.43 -18.88 67.46
CA SER A 3 5.27 -17.99 67.32
C SER A 3 5.24 -17.40 65.91
N LEU A 4 4.17 -17.58 65.15
CA LEU A 4 3.94 -16.85 63.90
C LEU A 4 3.11 -15.59 64.18
N LYS A 5 3.76 -14.43 64.05
CA LYS A 5 3.13 -13.11 64.04
C LYS A 5 2.48 -12.86 62.68
N VAL A 6 1.20 -12.54 62.67
CA VAL A 6 0.52 -11.97 61.50
C VAL A 6 0.99 -10.52 61.34
N LEU A 7 1.77 -10.26 60.29
CA LEU A 7 2.14 -8.90 59.89
C LEU A 7 0.98 -8.32 59.06
N LYS A 8 0.31 -7.30 59.61
CA LYS A 8 -0.58 -6.41 58.85
C LYS A 8 0.31 -5.54 57.96
N VAL A 9 0.28 -5.77 56.65
CA VAL A 9 0.86 -4.85 55.66
C VAL A 9 -0.21 -3.81 55.31
N PRO A 10 0.01 -2.50 55.55
CA PRO A 10 -0.94 -1.47 55.16
C PRO A 10 -0.76 -1.16 53.66
N TRP A 11 -1.79 -1.45 52.88
CA TRP A 11 -2.34 -0.61 51.81
C TRP A 11 -1.33 0.23 51.02
N LEU A 12 -0.46 -0.41 50.24
CA LEU A 12 0.30 0.28 49.20
C LEU A 12 0.65 -0.70 48.08
N SER A 13 -0.34 -1.07 47.25
CA SER A 13 -0.17 -1.68 45.91
C SER A 13 -1.56 -2.01 45.32
N LEU A 14 -2.34 -0.98 45.00
CA LEU A 14 -3.46 -1.14 44.06
C LEU A 14 -3.45 0.02 43.06
N LEU A 15 -2.28 0.30 42.49
CA LEU A 15 -2.23 0.72 41.08
C LEU A 15 -2.51 -0.55 40.28
N LEU A 16 -3.79 -0.94 40.26
CA LEU A 16 -4.27 -1.85 39.25
C LEU A 16 -4.05 -1.09 37.94
N VAL A 17 -3.02 -1.50 37.22
CA VAL A 17 -2.80 -1.17 35.83
C VAL A 17 -4.06 -1.63 35.12
N VAL A 18 -5.05 -0.75 35.05
CA VAL A 18 -6.05 -0.75 34.00
C VAL A 18 -5.29 -0.34 32.75
N CYS A 19 -4.42 -1.23 32.28
CA CYS A 19 -4.29 -1.45 30.85
C CYS A 19 -5.66 -2.01 30.43
N CYS A 20 -6.65 -1.12 30.33
CA CYS A 20 -7.45 -1.17 29.12
C CYS A 20 -6.39 -1.26 28.03
N ALA A 21 -6.31 -2.43 27.40
CA ALA A 21 -5.82 -2.54 26.06
C ALA A 21 -6.66 -1.54 25.26
N SER A 22 -6.21 -0.29 25.24
CA SER A 22 -6.42 0.59 24.12
C SER A 22 -5.89 -0.25 22.97
N GLN A 23 -6.80 -0.94 22.28
CA GLN A 23 -6.59 -1.23 20.89
C GLN A 23 -6.20 0.13 20.34
N SER A 24 -4.90 0.34 20.08
CA SER A 24 -4.49 1.54 19.38
C SER A 24 -5.24 1.42 18.07
N SER A 25 -6.32 2.20 17.90
CA SER A 25 -7.02 2.24 16.63
C SER A 25 -5.95 2.46 15.59
N ALA A 26 -5.86 1.51 14.66
CA ALA A 26 -5.17 1.72 13.42
C ALA A 26 -5.57 3.10 12.89
N GLN A 27 -4.59 3.83 12.39
CA GLN A 27 -4.79 5.12 11.74
C GLN A 27 -5.84 4.95 10.63
N ARG A 28 -7.05 5.53 10.79
CA ARG A 28 -8.19 5.34 9.87
C ARG A 28 -8.01 6.03 8.52
N GLN A 29 -6.82 6.56 8.26
CA GLN A 29 -6.45 7.30 7.06
C GLN A 29 -6.67 6.51 5.76
N ALA A 30 -6.59 5.19 5.83
CA ALA A 30 -6.79 4.28 4.70
C ALA A 30 -8.21 3.68 4.63
N ASN A 31 -9.18 4.16 5.43
CA ASN A 31 -10.48 3.50 5.56
C ASN A 31 -11.44 3.70 4.40
N VAL A 32 -11.20 4.67 3.52
CA VAL A 32 -12.09 4.96 2.40
C VAL A 32 -11.32 4.98 1.09
N TRP A 33 -11.73 4.13 0.16
CA TRP A 33 -11.09 3.92 -1.13
C TRP A 33 -12.01 4.42 -2.24
N TYR A 34 -11.45 5.17 -3.18
CA TYR A 34 -12.12 5.50 -4.45
C TYR A 34 -11.16 5.14 -5.58
N PHE A 35 -11.62 4.33 -6.52
CA PHE A 35 -10.83 3.84 -7.66
C PHE A 35 -11.76 3.37 -8.79
N GLY A 36 -11.20 3.03 -9.95
CA GLY A 36 -11.95 2.51 -11.08
C GLY A 36 -13.11 3.43 -11.52
N LYS A 37 -14.10 2.83 -12.18
CA LYS A 37 -15.34 3.52 -12.58
C LYS A 37 -16.44 3.21 -11.58
N HIS A 38 -16.94 4.27 -10.95
CA HIS A 38 -18.07 4.25 -10.02
C HIS A 38 -17.90 3.42 -8.75
N ILE A 39 -16.67 3.27 -8.25
CA ILE A 39 -16.39 2.45 -7.07
C ILE A 39 -15.88 3.30 -5.92
N GLY A 40 -16.57 3.19 -4.79
CA GLY A 40 -16.06 3.56 -3.48
C GLY A 40 -16.18 2.37 -2.51
N ILE A 41 -15.24 2.23 -1.58
CA ILE A 41 -15.27 1.21 -0.52
C ILE A 41 -14.98 1.87 0.82
N ASP A 42 -15.79 1.55 1.82
CA ASP A 42 -15.65 1.98 3.22
C ASP A 42 -15.32 0.77 4.12
N PHE A 43 -14.24 0.86 4.89
CA PHE A 43 -13.79 -0.16 5.84
C PHE A 43 -14.11 0.18 7.31
N ASN A 44 -14.79 1.29 7.61
CA ASN A 44 -15.07 1.74 8.98
C ASN A 44 -15.89 0.75 9.81
N SER A 45 -16.64 -0.14 9.16
CA SER A 45 -17.39 -1.22 9.82
C SER A 45 -16.53 -2.42 10.25
N GLY A 46 -15.24 -2.45 9.88
CA GLY A 46 -14.35 -3.61 10.02
C GLY A 46 -14.40 -4.59 8.84
N SER A 47 -15.29 -4.35 7.88
CA SER A 47 -15.39 -5.08 6.61
C SER A 47 -15.68 -4.11 5.47
N PRO A 48 -15.25 -4.41 4.22
CA PRO A 48 -15.49 -3.51 3.10
C PRO A 48 -16.99 -3.39 2.78
N GLN A 49 -17.48 -2.17 2.72
CA GLN A 49 -18.83 -1.83 2.27
C GLN A 49 -18.76 -0.92 1.04
N LEU A 50 -19.57 -1.20 0.02
CA LEU A 50 -19.61 -0.37 -1.18
C LEU A 50 -20.25 0.99 -0.87
N LEU A 51 -19.65 2.05 -1.42
CA LEU A 51 -20.19 3.40 -1.46
C LEU A 51 -20.71 3.70 -2.86
N SER A 52 -21.79 4.49 -2.92
CA SER A 52 -22.26 5.05 -4.19
C SER A 52 -21.26 6.08 -4.72
N SER A 53 -20.90 6.02 -6.00
CA SER A 53 -19.89 6.90 -6.60
C SER A 53 -20.21 7.25 -8.07
N PRO A 54 -21.39 7.82 -8.39
CA PRO A 54 -21.97 7.74 -9.74
C PRO A 54 -21.27 8.52 -10.87
N ASN A 55 -20.18 9.26 -10.63
CA ASN A 55 -19.56 10.12 -11.65
C ASN A 55 -18.03 10.12 -11.69
N ILE A 56 -17.38 9.15 -11.04
CA ILE A 56 -15.92 9.14 -10.86
C ILE A 56 -15.29 8.03 -11.70
N VAL A 57 -14.22 8.38 -12.43
CA VAL A 57 -13.43 7.46 -13.26
C VAL A 57 -11.95 7.63 -12.94
N LEU A 58 -11.37 6.59 -12.35
CA LEU A 58 -10.00 6.50 -11.85
C LEU A 58 -9.36 5.22 -12.41
N ALA A 59 -9.09 5.18 -13.72
CA ALA A 59 -8.80 3.93 -14.44
C ALA A 59 -7.52 3.21 -13.97
N GLU A 60 -6.50 3.97 -13.57
CA GLU A 60 -5.19 3.46 -13.14
C GLU A 60 -4.80 4.04 -11.78
N GLY A 61 -3.70 4.80 -11.70
CA GLY A 61 -3.25 5.40 -10.46
C GLY A 61 -4.29 6.35 -9.85
N CYS A 62 -4.47 6.21 -8.55
CA CYS A 62 -5.29 7.10 -7.74
C CYS A 62 -4.77 7.12 -6.30
N ALA A 63 -5.26 8.06 -5.51
CA ALA A 63 -5.04 8.10 -4.08
C ALA A 63 -6.30 8.63 -3.37
N SER A 64 -6.56 8.14 -2.17
CA SER A 64 -7.64 8.59 -1.30
C SER A 64 -7.16 8.67 0.15
N ILE A 65 -7.69 9.62 0.90
CA ILE A 65 -7.34 9.80 2.32
C ILE A 65 -8.60 10.08 3.14
N ALA A 66 -8.67 9.44 4.30
CA ALA A 66 -9.71 9.64 5.29
C ALA A 66 -9.16 10.32 6.56
N ASP A 67 -10.06 10.90 7.35
CA ASP A 67 -9.71 11.49 8.64
C ASP A 67 -9.21 10.40 9.58
N ARG A 68 -8.07 10.63 10.21
CA ARG A 68 -7.42 9.63 11.06
C ARG A 68 -8.23 9.22 12.28
N LYS A 69 -9.15 10.06 12.76
CA LYS A 69 -9.96 9.85 13.96
C LYS A 69 -11.34 9.30 13.62
N THR A 70 -12.03 9.93 12.67
CA THR A 70 -13.41 9.54 12.32
C THR A 70 -13.42 8.41 11.30
N GLY A 71 -12.46 8.40 10.37
CA GLY A 71 -12.45 7.52 9.20
C GLY A 71 -13.33 8.02 8.06
N GLU A 72 -13.87 9.23 8.16
CA GLU A 72 -14.61 9.87 7.07
C GLU A 72 -13.66 10.25 5.92
N LEU A 73 -14.14 10.13 4.68
CA LEU A 73 -13.41 10.63 3.52
C LEU A 73 -13.08 12.12 3.69
N LEU A 74 -11.84 12.50 3.36
CA LEU A 74 -11.45 13.90 3.23
C LEU A 74 -11.41 14.29 1.75
N PHE A 75 -10.62 13.59 0.95
CA PHE A 75 -10.48 13.80 -0.48
C PHE A 75 -9.82 12.62 -1.19
N TYR A 76 -9.90 12.62 -2.52
CA TYR A 76 -9.25 11.64 -3.40
C TYR A 76 -8.87 12.30 -4.73
N THR A 77 -8.02 11.63 -5.51
CA THR A 77 -7.45 12.18 -6.74
C THR A 77 -7.01 11.09 -7.72
N ASN A 78 -6.93 11.44 -9.00
CA ASN A 78 -6.29 10.68 -10.06
C ASN A 78 -4.90 11.23 -10.44
N GLY A 79 -4.35 12.16 -9.64
CA GLY A 79 -3.08 12.85 -9.94
C GLY A 79 -3.20 14.07 -10.84
N ARG A 80 -4.38 14.37 -11.42
CA ARG A 80 -4.66 15.60 -12.20
C ARG A 80 -5.72 16.51 -11.57
N THR A 81 -6.73 15.89 -10.98
CA THR A 81 -7.84 16.57 -10.32
C THR A 81 -8.00 16.01 -8.92
N VAL A 82 -8.25 16.89 -7.94
CA VAL A 82 -8.58 16.54 -6.56
C VAL A 82 -10.06 16.77 -6.35
N TRP A 83 -10.75 15.78 -5.79
CA TRP A 83 -12.14 15.88 -5.40
C TRP A 83 -12.26 15.77 -3.89
N ASN A 84 -13.08 16.63 -3.31
CA ASN A 84 -13.39 16.60 -1.89
C ASN A 84 -14.38 15.48 -1.54
N ARG A 85 -14.71 15.36 -0.25
CA ARG A 85 -15.65 14.37 0.26
C ARG A 85 -17.09 14.46 -0.27
N GLU A 86 -17.47 15.57 -0.88
CA GLU A 86 -18.78 15.75 -1.53
C GLU A 86 -18.75 15.39 -3.02
N HIS A 87 -17.64 14.79 -3.50
CA HIS A 87 -17.42 14.45 -4.90
C HIS A 87 -17.39 15.66 -5.84
N ARG A 88 -17.12 16.84 -5.29
CA ARG A 88 -16.91 18.07 -6.06
C ARG A 88 -15.42 18.30 -6.23
N VAL A 89 -15.04 18.92 -7.36
CA VAL A 89 -13.67 19.39 -7.56
C VAL A 89 -13.31 20.30 -6.39
N MET A 90 -12.20 19.98 -5.71
CA MET A 90 -11.68 20.76 -4.59
C MET A 90 -11.24 22.14 -5.10
N GLU A 91 -11.35 23.18 -4.27
CA GLU A 91 -10.89 24.51 -4.66
C GLU A 91 -9.40 24.49 -5.02
N ASN A 92 -9.06 25.03 -6.20
CA ASN A 92 -7.74 24.95 -6.82
C ASN A 92 -7.23 23.51 -7.08
N GLY A 93 -8.12 22.52 -7.10
CA GLY A 93 -7.81 21.10 -7.24
C GLY A 93 -7.59 20.61 -8.66
N GLU A 94 -7.63 21.47 -9.68
CA GLU A 94 -7.36 21.12 -11.08
C GLU A 94 -5.99 21.57 -11.57
N GLY A 95 -5.52 20.89 -12.62
CA GLY A 95 -4.25 21.22 -13.28
C GLY A 95 -3.03 20.74 -12.51
N LEU A 96 -3.16 19.63 -11.77
CA LEU A 96 -2.00 18.95 -11.21
C LEU A 96 -1.17 18.29 -12.31
N LEU A 97 0.14 18.23 -12.09
CA LEU A 97 1.11 17.74 -13.07
C LEU A 97 1.34 16.23 -13.05
N GLY A 98 0.47 15.45 -12.38
CA GLY A 98 0.43 14.01 -12.56
C GLY A 98 -0.25 13.58 -13.86
N HIS A 99 -0.41 12.27 -14.03
CA HIS A 99 -1.09 11.72 -15.18
C HIS A 99 -2.06 10.58 -14.83
N TRP A 100 -3.23 10.57 -15.47
CA TRP A 100 -4.27 9.57 -15.21
C TRP A 100 -3.92 8.16 -15.70
N SER A 101 -2.94 8.05 -16.61
CA SER A 101 -2.36 6.79 -17.11
C SER A 101 -1.16 6.32 -16.26
N SER A 102 -0.69 7.12 -15.29
CA SER A 102 0.44 6.69 -14.45
C SER A 102 0.02 5.61 -13.48
N THR A 103 0.77 4.51 -13.40
CA THR A 103 0.48 3.37 -12.51
C THR A 103 0.36 3.76 -11.03
N GLN A 104 1.21 4.66 -10.53
CA GLN A 104 1.06 5.33 -9.23
C GLN A 104 1.05 6.85 -9.42
N SER A 105 -0.02 7.36 -10.04
CA SER A 105 -0.18 8.78 -10.38
C SER A 105 -0.13 9.77 -9.21
N ALA A 106 -0.53 9.33 -8.01
CA ALA A 106 -0.62 10.17 -6.84
C ALA A 106 -0.28 9.41 -5.55
N LEU A 107 0.16 10.14 -4.53
CA LEU A 107 0.34 9.66 -3.17
C LEU A 107 0.04 10.79 -2.18
N ILE A 108 -0.79 10.51 -1.17
CA ILE A 108 -1.15 11.50 -0.15
C ILE A 108 -0.43 11.15 1.15
N VAL A 109 0.35 12.10 1.67
CA VAL A 109 1.09 11.97 2.93
C VAL A 109 0.65 13.08 3.89
N PRO A 110 0.26 12.77 5.14
CA PRO A 110 -0.04 13.79 6.14
C PRO A 110 1.18 14.68 6.42
N ASP A 111 0.97 15.97 6.61
CA ASP A 111 2.02 16.89 7.08
C ASP A 111 2.39 16.51 8.54
N PRO A 112 3.67 16.16 8.83
CA PRO A 112 4.11 15.83 10.18
C PRO A 112 3.94 16.97 11.21
N GLY A 113 3.89 18.22 10.74
CA GLY A 113 3.75 19.42 11.55
C GLY A 113 2.32 19.94 11.70
N ASP A 114 1.39 19.51 10.85
CA ASP A 114 0.02 20.02 10.82
C ASP A 114 -1.01 18.94 10.47
N SER A 115 -1.83 18.54 11.44
CA SER A 115 -2.79 17.45 11.26
C SER A 115 -3.95 17.75 10.29
N LEU A 116 -4.10 18.99 9.83
CA LEU A 116 -5.11 19.39 8.84
C LEU A 116 -4.49 19.68 7.47
N ARG A 117 -3.18 19.47 7.30
CA ARG A 117 -2.48 19.65 6.03
C ARG A 117 -1.96 18.31 5.50
N TYR A 118 -1.93 18.19 4.18
CA TYR A 118 -1.47 17.01 3.47
C TYR A 118 -0.58 17.41 2.30
N TYR A 119 0.50 16.68 2.11
CA TYR A 119 1.31 16.71 0.90
C TYR A 119 0.71 15.73 -0.10
N LEU A 120 0.37 16.23 -1.28
CA LEU A 120 -0.07 15.44 -2.42
C LEU A 120 1.07 15.36 -3.44
N PHE A 121 1.71 14.21 -3.52
CA PHE A 121 2.75 13.94 -4.51
C PHE A 121 2.13 13.38 -5.79
N THR A 122 2.65 13.80 -6.94
CA THR A 122 2.17 13.35 -8.25
C THR A 122 3.33 12.92 -9.13
N ALA A 123 3.15 11.81 -9.83
CA ALA A 123 4.07 11.35 -10.86
C ALA A 123 3.46 11.59 -12.24
N ASP A 124 4.26 12.18 -13.12
CA ASP A 124 3.90 12.28 -14.53
C ASP A 124 3.90 10.89 -15.20
N ALA A 125 3.27 10.79 -16.36
CA ALA A 125 3.44 9.65 -17.25
C ALA A 125 4.62 9.87 -18.19
N GLN A 126 5.17 8.78 -18.69
CA GLN A 126 6.32 8.85 -19.56
C GLN A 126 6.04 9.60 -20.88
N PRO A 127 7.04 10.29 -21.47
CA PRO A 127 6.85 11.12 -22.67
C PRO A 127 6.42 10.32 -23.91
N TYR A 128 6.73 9.02 -23.95
CA TYR A 128 6.43 8.15 -25.09
C TYR A 128 4.93 8.02 -25.37
N GLU A 129 4.07 8.06 -24.34
CA GLU A 129 2.61 8.04 -24.53
C GLU A 129 2.13 9.19 -25.44
N TYR A 130 2.91 10.27 -25.58
CA TYR A 130 2.49 11.51 -26.21
C TYR A 130 3.27 11.92 -27.48
N ARG A 131 4.07 11.03 -28.08
CA ARG A 131 4.79 11.29 -29.36
C ARG A 131 5.42 12.69 -29.45
N GLY A 132 6.16 13.10 -28.40
CA GLY A 132 7.16 14.16 -28.49
C GLY A 132 6.74 15.62 -28.28
N ASN A 133 5.48 15.93 -27.94
CA ASN A 133 5.01 17.33 -27.79
C ASN A 133 4.46 17.70 -26.40
N ARG A 134 4.80 16.94 -25.35
CA ARG A 134 4.37 17.24 -23.98
C ARG A 134 5.55 17.65 -23.10
N GLU A 135 5.38 18.71 -22.31
CA GLU A 135 6.32 19.09 -21.26
C GLU A 135 6.40 17.98 -20.19
N ILE A 136 7.63 17.55 -19.89
CA ILE A 136 7.92 16.55 -18.87
C ILE A 136 7.78 17.23 -17.52
N SER A 137 6.91 16.70 -16.66
CA SER A 137 6.68 17.29 -15.33
C SER A 137 7.39 16.54 -14.20
N GLY A 138 7.85 15.31 -14.44
CA GLY A 138 8.57 14.51 -13.44
C GLY A 138 7.77 14.24 -12.16
N ILE A 139 8.37 14.51 -11.01
CA ILE A 139 7.75 14.35 -9.67
C ILE A 139 7.52 15.71 -9.05
N ASN A 140 6.28 15.96 -8.62
CA ASN A 140 5.86 17.21 -7.98
C ASN A 140 5.13 16.93 -6.67
N TYR A 141 5.02 17.94 -5.81
CA TYR A 141 4.08 17.95 -4.70
C TYR A 141 3.14 19.17 -4.74
N SER A 142 2.04 19.06 -4.03
CA SER A 142 1.07 20.13 -3.77
C SER A 142 0.65 20.08 -2.30
N LEU A 143 0.24 21.20 -1.73
CA LEU A 143 -0.21 21.31 -0.35
C LEU A 143 -1.72 21.45 -0.30
N VAL A 144 -2.40 20.49 0.33
CA VAL A 144 -3.83 20.54 0.62
C VAL A 144 -4.03 20.95 2.07
N ASP A 145 -4.90 21.93 2.32
CA ASP A 145 -5.28 22.37 3.65
C ASP A 145 -6.78 22.20 3.88
N MET A 146 -7.14 21.33 4.83
CA MET A 146 -8.54 20.98 5.12
C MET A 146 -9.28 22.07 5.91
N ARG A 147 -8.61 23.15 6.34
CA ARG A 147 -9.27 24.31 6.97
C ARG A 147 -9.97 25.21 5.96
N LEU A 148 -9.61 25.10 4.68
CA LEU A 148 -10.13 25.91 3.58
C LEU A 148 -11.41 25.30 2.97
N GLY A 149 -12.05 26.03 2.06
CA GLY A 149 -13.24 25.58 1.34
C GLY A 149 -14.38 25.15 2.27
N ASP A 150 -14.62 25.89 3.36
CA ASP A 150 -15.62 25.57 4.38
C ASP A 150 -15.46 24.17 5.01
N GLY A 151 -14.21 23.70 5.15
CA GLY A 151 -13.89 22.38 5.69
C GLY A 151 -13.91 21.26 4.65
N LEU A 152 -14.09 21.59 3.37
CA LEU A 152 -13.96 20.66 2.25
C LEU A 152 -12.54 20.63 1.65
N GLY A 153 -11.66 21.51 2.11
CA GLY A 153 -10.27 21.61 1.69
C GLY A 153 -10.05 22.44 0.43
N ALA A 154 -8.82 22.94 0.29
CA ALA A 154 -8.32 23.61 -0.91
C ALA A 154 -6.82 23.38 -1.07
N LEU A 155 -6.30 23.52 -2.30
CA LEU A 155 -4.85 23.49 -2.55
C LEU A 155 -4.24 24.88 -2.30
N LEU A 156 -3.38 24.97 -1.30
CA LEU A 156 -2.60 26.18 -0.95
C LEU A 156 -1.50 26.47 -1.96
N GLU A 157 -0.81 25.41 -2.36
CA GLU A 157 0.31 25.42 -3.28
C GLU A 157 0.16 24.20 -4.19
N LYS A 158 0.49 24.36 -5.47
CA LYS A 158 0.40 23.25 -6.42
C LYS A 158 1.62 23.16 -7.30
N ASN A 159 1.97 21.93 -7.65
CA ASN A 159 2.97 21.59 -8.65
C ASN A 159 4.39 22.10 -8.33
N SER A 160 4.77 22.02 -7.06
CA SER A 160 6.13 22.34 -6.63
C SER A 160 7.07 21.19 -7.00
N PRO A 161 8.10 21.44 -7.84
CA PRO A 161 8.91 20.37 -8.39
C PRO A 161 9.84 19.76 -7.34
N LEU A 162 9.88 18.42 -7.29
CA LEU A 162 10.90 17.64 -6.57
C LEU A 162 11.94 17.09 -7.53
N PHE A 163 11.50 16.73 -8.74
CA PHE A 163 12.34 16.27 -9.82
C PHE A 163 11.70 16.67 -11.14
N SER A 164 12.38 17.51 -11.92
CA SER A 164 11.85 18.09 -13.17
C SER A 164 12.33 17.40 -14.44
N ASP A 165 12.91 16.21 -14.32
CA ASP A 165 13.29 15.36 -15.45
C ASP A 165 12.40 14.10 -15.48
N THR A 166 12.71 13.16 -16.36
CA THR A 166 11.86 12.02 -16.63
C THR A 166 11.94 10.99 -15.51
N ALA A 167 10.85 10.85 -14.75
CA ALA A 167 10.68 9.81 -13.77
C ALA A 167 9.88 8.62 -14.34
N THR A 168 9.97 7.49 -13.65
CA THR A 168 9.03 6.39 -13.81
C THR A 168 7.70 6.72 -13.14
N GLU A 169 6.67 5.92 -13.36
CA GLU A 169 5.32 6.13 -12.79
C GLU A 169 5.20 5.60 -11.35
N LYS A 170 6.31 5.62 -10.62
CA LYS A 170 6.51 4.93 -9.34
C LYS A 170 6.58 5.92 -8.20
N LEU A 171 5.67 5.78 -7.24
CA LEU A 171 5.64 6.56 -6.01
C LEU A 171 5.34 5.67 -4.82
N ALA A 172 6.21 5.69 -3.82
CA ALA A 172 5.98 5.02 -2.54
C ALA A 172 6.31 5.98 -1.40
N ALA A 173 5.74 5.72 -0.21
CA ALA A 173 6.17 6.37 1.01
C ALA A 173 6.18 5.40 2.17
N THR A 174 6.99 5.72 3.18
CA THR A 174 7.02 5.02 4.45
C THR A 174 7.32 5.99 5.58
N GLN A 175 6.93 5.62 6.80
CA GLN A 175 7.28 6.39 7.97
C GLN A 175 8.79 6.30 8.24
N HIS A 176 9.42 7.43 8.57
CA HIS A 176 10.78 7.48 9.08
C HIS A 176 10.87 6.69 10.38
N ALA A 177 12.05 6.13 10.69
CA ALA A 177 12.30 5.39 11.93
C ALA A 177 12.06 6.19 13.23
N ASN A 178 11.81 7.50 13.15
CA ASN A 178 11.49 8.35 14.28
C ASN A 178 9.98 8.36 14.62
N GLY A 179 9.15 7.69 13.82
CA GLY A 179 7.71 7.56 14.05
C GLY A 179 6.91 8.84 13.81
N ARG A 180 7.48 9.84 13.14
CA ARG A 180 6.81 11.13 12.86
C ARG A 180 6.94 11.56 11.40
N ASP A 181 8.16 11.52 10.89
CA ASP A 181 8.50 12.04 9.58
C ASP A 181 8.27 10.96 8.51
N PHE A 182 8.36 11.31 7.23
CA PHE A 182 8.12 10.37 6.13
C PHE A 182 9.22 10.43 5.08
N TRP A 183 9.55 9.26 4.52
CA TRP A 183 10.29 9.15 3.28
C TRP A 183 9.32 9.02 2.12
N ILE A 184 9.55 9.77 1.05
CA ILE A 184 8.84 9.65 -0.23
C ILE A 184 9.85 9.20 -1.27
N VAL A 185 9.56 8.11 -1.98
CA VAL A 185 10.48 7.47 -2.91
C VAL A 185 9.91 7.42 -4.31
N ALA A 186 10.74 7.80 -5.28
CA ALA A 186 10.50 7.64 -6.71
C ALA A 186 11.72 7.04 -7.40
N HIS A 187 11.55 6.57 -8.63
CA HIS A 187 12.62 6.05 -9.47
C HIS A 187 12.74 6.87 -10.75
N GLU A 188 13.95 7.30 -11.09
CA GLU A 188 14.23 8.05 -12.32
C GLU A 188 14.22 7.12 -13.54
N TRP A 189 13.70 7.58 -14.66
CA TRP A 189 13.71 6.76 -15.88
C TRP A 189 15.07 6.80 -16.58
N ASN A 190 15.43 5.72 -17.29
CA ASN A 190 16.71 5.59 -17.99
C ASN A 190 17.92 5.78 -17.06
N SER A 191 17.76 5.38 -15.80
CA SER A 191 18.75 5.43 -14.73
C SER A 191 18.52 4.25 -13.79
N ASP A 192 19.45 4.01 -12.87
CA ASP A 192 19.34 3.11 -11.71
C ASP A 192 19.13 3.93 -10.41
N ARG A 193 18.80 5.22 -10.53
CA ARG A 193 18.68 6.13 -9.40
C ARG A 193 17.28 6.12 -8.81
N PHE A 194 17.24 5.82 -7.52
CA PHE A 194 16.11 6.11 -6.66
C PHE A 194 16.33 7.43 -5.92
N PHE A 195 15.28 8.24 -5.85
CA PHE A 195 15.23 9.46 -5.06
C PHE A 195 14.37 9.21 -3.83
N ALA A 196 14.88 9.55 -2.65
CA ALA A 196 14.16 9.51 -1.38
C ALA A 196 14.16 10.91 -0.75
N TRP A 197 13.01 11.57 -0.68
CA TRP A 197 12.82 12.87 -0.05
C TRP A 197 12.34 12.72 1.39
N LEU A 198 12.97 13.45 2.32
CA LEU A 198 12.56 13.49 3.72
C LEU A 198 11.54 14.61 3.95
N LEU A 199 10.32 14.23 4.31
CA LEU A 199 9.27 15.14 4.76
C LEU A 199 9.23 15.21 6.29
N THR A 200 9.46 16.41 6.84
CA THR A 200 9.42 16.71 8.27
C THR A 200 8.40 17.83 8.56
N PRO A 201 8.19 18.26 9.83
CA PRO A 201 7.31 19.39 10.14
C PRO A 201 7.69 20.72 9.48
N ASN A 202 8.91 20.85 8.95
CA ASN A 202 9.37 22.04 8.25
C ASN A 202 9.22 21.91 6.72
N GLY A 203 8.66 20.81 6.23
CA GLY A 203 8.53 20.49 4.81
C GLY A 203 9.58 19.48 4.32
N ILE A 204 9.94 19.56 3.04
CA ILE A 204 10.94 18.68 2.43
C ILE A 204 12.34 19.22 2.76
N GLU A 205 13.11 18.52 3.57
CA GLU A 205 14.39 19.00 4.11
C GLU A 205 15.63 18.33 3.49
N ASP A 206 15.51 17.10 3.00
CA ASP A 206 16.64 16.33 2.47
C ASP A 206 16.24 15.45 1.28
N THR A 207 17.24 15.11 0.46
CA THR A 207 17.11 14.19 -0.67
C THR A 207 18.27 13.21 -0.68
N VAL A 208 17.97 11.93 -0.51
CA VAL A 208 18.93 10.84 -0.60
C VAL A 208 18.78 10.16 -1.95
N ILE A 209 19.87 10.11 -2.70
CA ILE A 209 19.92 9.48 -4.02
C ILE A 209 20.71 8.18 -3.91
N SER A 210 20.07 7.07 -4.27
CA SER A 210 20.69 5.74 -4.29
C SER A 210 20.77 5.25 -5.74
N ALA A 211 21.97 5.17 -6.31
CA ALA A 211 22.22 4.55 -7.61
C ALA A 211 22.49 3.05 -7.42
N THR A 212 21.48 2.22 -7.67
CA THR A 212 21.55 0.78 -7.42
C THR A 212 20.44 0.02 -8.15
N GLY A 213 20.66 -1.26 -8.44
CA GLY A 213 19.71 -2.06 -9.21
C GLY A 213 19.91 -1.90 -10.71
N SER A 214 18.87 -2.22 -11.45
CA SER A 214 18.89 -2.20 -12.91
C SER A 214 18.61 -0.81 -13.46
N VAL A 215 19.28 -0.46 -14.57
CA VAL A 215 18.92 0.73 -15.34
C VAL A 215 17.65 0.46 -16.11
N TYR A 216 16.66 1.35 -16.01
CA TYR A 216 15.38 1.19 -16.71
C TYR A 216 15.50 1.77 -18.13
N ASP A 217 16.34 1.16 -18.97
CA ASP A 217 16.64 1.58 -20.33
C ASP A 217 15.78 0.84 -21.39
N ASP A 218 14.86 1.55 -22.02
CA ASP A 218 14.39 1.16 -23.35
C ASP A 218 14.13 2.41 -24.19
N PRO A 219 15.06 2.77 -25.09
CA PRO A 219 14.99 4.01 -25.85
C PRO A 219 13.93 4.01 -26.96
N HIS A 220 13.15 2.94 -27.13
CA HIS A 220 12.26 2.78 -28.30
C HIS A 220 10.79 2.57 -27.94
N THR A 221 10.46 2.24 -26.68
CA THR A 221 9.09 1.87 -26.30
C THR A 221 8.60 2.34 -24.91
N GLY A 222 9.46 2.95 -24.08
CA GLY A 222 9.02 3.38 -22.73
C GLY A 222 8.79 2.22 -21.76
N LYS A 223 9.53 1.11 -21.93
CA LYS A 223 9.43 -0.06 -21.06
C LYS A 223 10.13 0.19 -19.73
N GLY A 224 9.61 -0.39 -18.65
CA GLY A 224 10.17 -0.29 -17.30
C GLY A 224 9.69 0.90 -16.45
N THR A 225 9.08 1.93 -17.06
CA THR A 225 8.47 3.06 -16.33
C THR A 225 7.21 2.64 -15.56
N ILE A 226 6.40 1.78 -16.17
CA ILE A 226 5.13 1.26 -15.66
C ILE A 226 5.40 0.21 -14.56
N GLY A 227 4.67 0.31 -13.45
CA GLY A 227 4.54 -0.75 -12.46
C GLY A 227 4.78 -0.26 -11.03
N TYR A 228 4.34 -1.01 -10.01
CA TYR A 228 4.31 -0.49 -8.65
C TYR A 228 5.68 -0.51 -7.98
N LEU A 229 5.94 0.54 -7.20
CA LEU A 229 6.96 0.60 -6.16
C LEU A 229 6.28 0.48 -4.80
N LYS A 230 6.77 -0.44 -3.97
CA LYS A 230 6.27 -0.63 -2.60
C LYS A 230 7.41 -0.69 -1.61
N ILE A 231 7.21 -0.06 -0.46
CA ILE A 231 8.04 -0.26 0.71
C ILE A 231 7.27 -1.17 1.66
N SER A 232 7.93 -2.21 2.17
CA SER A 232 7.35 -3.14 3.14
C SER A 232 6.79 -2.41 4.37
N PRO A 233 5.71 -2.92 5.00
CA PRO A 233 5.11 -2.27 6.15
C PRO A 233 6.06 -1.95 7.31
N ASN A 234 7.11 -2.76 7.52
CA ASN A 234 8.11 -2.52 8.55
C ASN A 234 9.22 -1.54 8.14
N GLY A 235 9.18 -1.01 6.91
CA GLY A 235 10.15 -0.05 6.39
C GLY A 235 11.55 -0.60 6.16
N LYS A 236 11.72 -1.91 5.91
CA LYS A 236 13.06 -2.53 5.75
C LYS A 236 13.38 -2.99 4.34
N LEU A 237 12.36 -3.25 3.54
CA LEU A 237 12.48 -3.70 2.16
C LEU A 237 11.74 -2.75 1.23
N LEU A 238 12.27 -2.60 0.02
CA LEU A 238 11.62 -1.92 -1.10
C LEU A 238 11.57 -2.89 -2.28
N ALA A 239 10.43 -2.97 -2.96
CA ALA A 239 10.26 -3.79 -4.15
C ALA A 239 9.74 -2.94 -5.30
N ALA A 240 10.35 -3.12 -6.48
CA ALA A 240 10.01 -2.41 -7.70
C ALA A 240 9.58 -3.40 -8.79
N ALA A 241 8.37 -3.21 -9.31
CA ALA A 241 7.89 -3.92 -10.49
C ALA A 241 8.11 -3.07 -11.74
N ALA A 242 8.66 -3.68 -12.79
CA ALA A 242 8.89 -3.06 -14.08
C ALA A 242 8.12 -3.81 -15.17
N THR A 243 7.10 -3.19 -15.73
CA THR A 243 6.25 -3.79 -16.76
C THR A 243 6.87 -3.63 -18.15
N PHE A 244 6.53 -4.56 -19.05
CA PHE A 244 6.85 -4.56 -20.48
C PHE A 244 8.35 -4.69 -20.82
N GLY A 245 9.25 -4.92 -19.86
CA GLY A 245 10.70 -4.94 -20.09
C GLY A 245 11.43 -6.12 -19.48
N ALA A 246 12.73 -6.17 -19.76
CA ALA A 246 13.70 -7.18 -19.32
C ALA A 246 14.01 -7.13 -17.80
N LEU A 247 13.22 -6.44 -16.96
CA LEU A 247 13.63 -6.17 -15.57
C LEU A 247 12.73 -6.82 -14.51
N GLY A 248 11.51 -7.27 -14.85
CA GLY A 248 10.67 -8.05 -13.95
C GLY A 248 10.40 -7.39 -12.59
N VAL A 249 10.90 -7.99 -11.52
CA VAL A 249 10.77 -7.50 -10.13
C VAL A 249 12.11 -7.53 -9.43
N GLU A 250 12.47 -6.41 -8.82
CA GLU A 250 13.66 -6.25 -7.98
C GLU A 250 13.26 -5.97 -6.52
N LEU A 251 14.05 -6.52 -5.59
CA LEU A 251 13.92 -6.34 -4.15
C LEU A 251 15.20 -5.71 -3.59
N PHE A 252 15.06 -4.72 -2.73
CA PHE A 252 16.15 -3.94 -2.15
C PHE A 252 16.00 -3.88 -0.64
N ASP A 253 17.11 -3.66 0.05
CA ASP A 253 17.09 -3.21 1.44
C ASP A 253 16.80 -1.70 1.46
N PHE A 254 15.90 -1.27 2.35
CA PHE A 254 15.57 0.13 2.62
C PHE A 254 15.86 0.45 4.08
N ASP A 255 16.60 1.52 4.34
CA ASP A 255 16.87 1.99 5.70
C ASP A 255 16.00 3.20 6.06
N ALA A 256 14.96 2.98 6.87
CA ALA A 256 14.05 4.03 7.30
C ALA A 256 14.70 5.14 8.18
N HIS A 257 15.94 4.96 8.66
CA HIS A 257 16.68 6.02 9.36
C HIS A 257 17.38 6.98 8.41
N THR A 258 17.75 6.50 7.22
CA THR A 258 18.62 7.25 6.29
C THR A 258 18.01 7.45 4.91
N GLY A 259 16.89 6.79 4.58
CA GLY A 259 16.28 6.82 3.25
C GLY A 259 17.09 6.06 2.19
N ARG A 260 18.19 5.38 2.58
CA ARG A 260 19.09 4.70 1.65
C ARG A 260 18.47 3.41 1.11
N ILE A 261 18.63 3.19 -0.19
CA ILE A 261 18.26 1.97 -0.90
C ILE A 261 19.55 1.24 -1.31
N SER A 262 19.61 -0.08 -1.11
CA SER A 262 20.82 -0.87 -1.39
C SER A 262 20.51 -2.35 -1.58
N ASN A 263 21.54 -3.16 -1.88
CA ASN A 263 21.45 -4.61 -1.98
C ASN A 263 20.37 -5.11 -2.96
N PRO A 264 20.51 -4.80 -4.26
CA PRO A 264 19.54 -5.18 -5.28
C PRO A 264 19.51 -6.70 -5.46
N ARG A 265 18.32 -7.28 -5.45
CA ARG A 265 18.06 -8.72 -5.60
C ARG A 265 16.99 -8.93 -6.66
N GLN A 266 17.33 -9.67 -7.71
CA GLN A 266 16.43 -9.96 -8.82
C GLN A 266 15.47 -11.11 -8.46
N ILE A 267 14.16 -10.84 -8.32
CA ILE A 267 13.15 -11.86 -7.99
C ILE A 267 12.63 -12.56 -9.25
N ILE A 268 12.40 -11.80 -10.32
CA ILE A 268 11.93 -12.31 -11.61
C ILE A 268 12.89 -11.87 -12.70
N SER A 269 13.47 -12.83 -13.41
CA SER A 269 14.49 -12.55 -14.43
C SER A 269 13.90 -12.00 -15.76
N PRO A 270 14.65 -11.13 -16.47
CA PRO A 270 14.41 -10.65 -17.84
C PRO A 270 13.82 -11.60 -18.87
N GLU A 271 14.24 -12.87 -18.82
CA GLU A 271 14.10 -13.79 -19.95
C GLU A 271 12.66 -14.27 -20.17
N ALA A 272 11.75 -13.95 -19.25
CA ALA A 272 10.42 -14.51 -19.23
C ALA A 272 9.34 -13.65 -19.94
N ASN A 273 9.67 -12.48 -20.53
CA ASN A 273 8.71 -11.57 -21.17
C ASN A 273 7.45 -11.36 -20.31
N LEU A 274 7.65 -11.17 -19.01
CA LEU A 274 6.57 -11.15 -18.03
C LEU A 274 6.04 -9.73 -17.83
N TYR A 275 4.74 -9.69 -17.54
CA TYR A 275 3.98 -8.46 -17.32
C TYR A 275 3.65 -8.35 -15.85
N VAL A 276 4.58 -7.87 -15.01
CA VAL A 276 4.29 -7.61 -13.61
C VAL A 276 3.89 -6.15 -13.44
N TYR A 277 2.59 -5.90 -13.35
CA TYR A 277 2.06 -4.53 -13.18
C TYR A 277 2.21 -4.05 -11.74
N ALA A 278 1.95 -4.89 -10.75
CA ALA A 278 2.07 -4.51 -9.35
C ALA A 278 2.45 -5.69 -8.45
N LEU A 279 2.76 -5.34 -7.21
CA LEU A 279 3.14 -6.24 -6.14
C LEU A 279 2.66 -5.67 -4.79
N SER A 280 2.66 -6.51 -3.75
CA SER A 280 2.40 -6.07 -2.38
C SER A 280 3.09 -6.96 -1.37
N PHE A 281 3.62 -6.37 -0.31
CA PHE A 281 4.11 -7.09 0.85
C PHE A 281 2.94 -7.53 1.75
N SER A 282 3.13 -8.60 2.52
CA SER A 282 2.21 -8.93 3.59
C SER A 282 2.33 -7.95 4.77
N PRO A 283 1.30 -7.81 5.63
CA PRO A 283 1.33 -6.92 6.80
C PRO A 283 2.51 -7.11 7.76
N ARG A 284 3.04 -8.33 7.91
CA ARG A 284 4.27 -8.60 8.71
C ARG A 284 5.56 -8.47 7.91
N SER A 285 5.48 -8.01 6.66
CA SER A 285 6.62 -7.81 5.76
C SER A 285 7.40 -9.09 5.45
N CYS A 286 6.76 -10.26 5.55
CA CYS A 286 7.42 -11.56 5.40
C CYS A 286 7.14 -12.23 4.06
N LYS A 287 6.03 -11.88 3.41
CA LYS A 287 5.71 -12.38 2.07
C LYS A 287 5.66 -11.24 1.06
N LEU A 288 6.04 -11.56 -0.18
CA LEU A 288 5.86 -10.70 -1.34
C LEU A 288 4.91 -11.40 -2.32
N TYR A 289 3.86 -10.70 -2.73
CA TYR A 289 2.88 -11.15 -3.71
C TYR A 289 3.03 -10.36 -5.00
N LEU A 290 2.91 -11.05 -6.13
CA LEU A 290 2.97 -10.45 -7.45
C LEU A 290 2.15 -11.27 -8.45
N GLY A 291 1.64 -10.59 -9.47
CA GLY A 291 0.90 -11.24 -10.56
C GLY A 291 1.75 -11.50 -11.80
N ALA A 292 1.32 -12.48 -12.60
CA ALA A 292 1.97 -12.97 -13.81
C ALA A 292 3.45 -13.33 -13.63
N ASP A 293 3.71 -14.18 -12.66
CA ASP A 293 5.01 -14.78 -12.42
C ASP A 293 5.26 -16.01 -13.29
N SER A 294 6.17 -15.92 -14.27
CA SER A 294 6.69 -16.98 -15.17
C SER A 294 5.64 -17.80 -15.95
N ILE A 295 4.38 -17.69 -15.56
CA ILE A 295 3.18 -18.40 -15.99
C ILE A 295 2.13 -17.30 -16.09
N ARG A 296 1.66 -17.05 -17.32
CA ARG A 296 0.63 -16.02 -17.55
C ARG A 296 -0.61 -16.34 -16.71
N ASN A 297 -1.20 -15.32 -16.10
CA ASN A 297 -2.41 -15.40 -15.27
C ASN A 297 -2.24 -16.16 -13.93
N ALA A 298 -1.03 -16.16 -13.38
CA ALA A 298 -0.71 -16.69 -12.05
C ALA A 298 -0.60 -15.58 -11.02
N ILE A 299 -0.85 -15.91 -9.75
CA ILE A 299 -0.42 -15.11 -8.61
C ILE A 299 0.60 -15.93 -7.85
N ALA A 300 1.76 -15.33 -7.61
CA ALA A 300 2.84 -15.95 -6.87
C ALA A 300 3.06 -15.27 -5.52
N GLN A 301 3.54 -16.08 -4.59
CA GLN A 301 3.98 -15.68 -3.26
C GLN A 301 5.43 -16.10 -3.08
N TYR A 302 6.23 -15.21 -2.52
CA TYR A 302 7.61 -15.44 -2.11
C TYR A 302 7.74 -15.18 -0.62
N ASP A 303 8.53 -15.98 0.08
CA ASP A 303 8.99 -15.67 1.43
C ASP A 303 10.24 -14.79 1.32
N VAL A 304 10.16 -13.58 1.87
CA VAL A 304 11.26 -12.58 1.84
C VAL A 304 11.95 -12.44 3.20
N SER A 305 11.57 -13.25 4.19
CA SER A 305 12.05 -13.10 5.57
C SER A 305 13.52 -13.45 5.77
N SER A 306 14.10 -14.29 4.90
CA SER A 306 15.52 -14.63 4.96
C SER A 306 16.43 -13.49 4.50
N GLY A 307 15.95 -12.61 3.61
CA GLY A 307 16.77 -11.59 2.93
C GLY A 307 17.75 -12.16 1.88
N GLU A 308 17.99 -13.47 1.89
CA GLU A 308 18.91 -14.18 0.99
C GLU A 308 18.22 -14.60 -0.30
N ILE A 309 18.72 -14.10 -1.44
CA ILE A 309 18.05 -14.28 -2.74
C ILE A 309 17.78 -15.74 -3.11
N GLU A 310 18.73 -16.64 -2.86
CA GLU A 310 18.59 -18.07 -3.20
C GLU A 310 17.41 -18.74 -2.46
N ASP A 311 17.21 -18.38 -1.20
CA ASP A 311 16.10 -18.93 -0.40
C ASP A 311 14.77 -18.30 -0.81
N ILE A 312 14.77 -17.00 -1.11
CA ILE A 312 13.61 -16.30 -1.64
C ILE A 312 13.12 -16.96 -2.93
N LEU A 313 14.02 -17.20 -3.90
CA LEU A 313 13.65 -17.81 -5.18
C LEU A 313 13.12 -19.25 -5.00
N LYS A 314 13.72 -20.05 -4.10
CA LYS A 314 13.24 -21.41 -3.78
C LYS A 314 11.90 -21.43 -3.06
N SER A 315 11.56 -20.35 -2.35
CA SER A 315 10.31 -20.25 -1.59
C SER A 315 9.06 -20.01 -2.45
N ARG A 316 9.24 -19.75 -3.76
CA ARG A 316 8.17 -19.42 -4.71
C ARG A 316 7.00 -20.41 -4.64
N LYS A 317 5.79 -19.89 -4.47
CA LYS A 317 4.53 -20.65 -4.52
C LYS A 317 3.51 -19.96 -5.41
N VAL A 318 2.92 -20.71 -6.34
CA VAL A 318 1.73 -20.25 -7.07
C VAL A 318 0.51 -20.47 -6.17
N ILE A 319 -0.14 -19.39 -5.74
CA ILE A 319 -1.32 -19.45 -4.86
C ILE A 319 -2.62 -19.49 -5.66
N TYR A 320 -2.58 -19.04 -6.91
CA TYR A 320 -3.70 -19.08 -7.83
C TYR A 320 -3.20 -19.09 -9.27
N GLN A 321 -3.89 -19.84 -10.12
CA GLN A 321 -3.68 -19.86 -11.55
C GLN A 321 -5.06 -19.79 -12.22
N SER A 322 -5.30 -18.77 -13.03
CA SER A 322 -6.54 -18.68 -13.80
C SER A 322 -6.62 -19.83 -14.81
N PRO A 323 -7.76 -20.54 -14.90
CA PRO A 323 -8.00 -21.49 -15.98
C PRO A 323 -8.30 -20.78 -17.32
N PHE A 324 -8.61 -19.48 -17.30
CA PHE A 324 -8.95 -18.71 -18.49
C PHE A 324 -7.71 -17.97 -19.03
N LEU A 325 -7.28 -18.34 -20.24
CA LEU A 325 -6.23 -17.65 -20.97
C LEU A 325 -6.71 -16.26 -21.44
N GLY A 326 -5.86 -15.24 -21.31
CA GLY A 326 -6.12 -13.90 -21.85
C GLY A 326 -6.86 -12.93 -20.92
N GLN A 327 -7.17 -13.32 -19.68
CA GLN A 327 -7.88 -12.48 -18.71
C GLN A 327 -6.95 -11.58 -17.86
N GLY A 328 -5.63 -11.59 -18.10
CA GLY A 328 -4.69 -10.72 -17.38
C GLY A 328 -4.77 -10.83 -15.86
N ILE A 329 -5.23 -11.98 -15.33
CA ILE A 329 -5.52 -12.12 -13.89
C ILE A 329 -4.22 -11.99 -13.10
N GLY A 330 -4.25 -11.09 -12.12
CA GLY A 330 -3.10 -10.72 -11.30
C GLY A 330 -2.31 -9.53 -11.82
N ASN A 331 -2.58 -9.01 -13.02
CA ASN A 331 -1.88 -7.86 -13.59
C ASN A 331 -2.59 -6.54 -13.29
N SER A 332 -2.83 -6.30 -12.02
CA SER A 332 -3.47 -5.11 -11.46
C SER A 332 -2.87 -4.84 -10.08
N ALA A 333 -3.20 -3.70 -9.50
CA ALA A 333 -2.73 -3.29 -8.19
C ALA A 333 -3.00 -4.34 -7.10
N TYR A 334 -2.08 -4.42 -6.13
CA TYR A 334 -2.28 -5.15 -4.88
C TYR A 334 -2.14 -4.14 -3.74
N GLN A 335 -3.17 -4.03 -2.90
CA GLN A 335 -3.18 -3.08 -1.80
C GLN A 335 -3.67 -3.74 -0.51
N ILE A 336 -2.95 -3.50 0.58
CA ILE A 336 -3.36 -3.93 1.92
C ILE A 336 -4.57 -3.08 2.34
N GLY A 337 -5.65 -3.74 2.74
CA GLY A 337 -6.84 -3.13 3.32
C GLY A 337 -6.70 -2.88 4.82
N PRO A 338 -7.51 -1.98 5.41
CA PRO A 338 -7.58 -1.78 6.87
C PRO A 338 -7.94 -3.04 7.67
N ASP A 339 -8.60 -4.02 7.05
CA ASP A 339 -8.86 -5.35 7.63
C ASP A 339 -7.63 -6.28 7.60
N GLY A 340 -6.53 -5.84 6.97
CA GLY A 340 -5.27 -6.54 6.79
C GLY A 340 -5.29 -7.64 5.75
N LYS A 341 -6.31 -7.68 4.89
CA LYS A 341 -6.28 -8.49 3.66
C LYS A 341 -5.53 -7.73 2.57
N ILE A 342 -5.06 -8.43 1.54
CA ILE A 342 -4.63 -7.78 0.30
C ILE A 342 -5.77 -7.88 -0.71
N TYR A 343 -6.13 -6.76 -1.34
CA TYR A 343 -7.13 -6.70 -2.40
C TYR A 343 -6.47 -6.42 -3.74
N SER A 344 -7.07 -6.93 -4.81
CA SER A 344 -6.61 -6.66 -6.17
C SER A 344 -7.78 -6.66 -7.17
N PRO A 345 -7.86 -5.68 -8.10
CA PRO A 345 -8.87 -5.65 -9.15
C PRO A 345 -8.84 -6.91 -10.00
N LEU A 346 -9.99 -7.57 -10.13
CA LEU A 346 -10.18 -8.62 -11.13
C LEU A 346 -11.00 -8.05 -12.29
N LEU A 347 -10.72 -8.47 -13.53
CA LEU A 347 -11.44 -7.96 -14.71
C LEU A 347 -12.95 -7.98 -14.50
N GLY A 348 -13.59 -6.84 -14.79
CA GLY A 348 -15.02 -6.61 -14.58
C GLY A 348 -15.32 -5.95 -13.23
N SER A 349 -16.35 -6.46 -12.57
CA SER A 349 -16.97 -5.84 -11.40
C SER A 349 -16.62 -6.56 -10.10
N TRP A 350 -15.38 -7.04 -9.96
CA TRP A 350 -14.95 -7.80 -8.78
C TRP A 350 -13.59 -7.34 -8.26
N LEU A 351 -13.46 -7.33 -6.93
CA LEU A 351 -12.16 -7.42 -6.28
C LEU A 351 -11.88 -8.86 -5.86
N SER A 352 -10.67 -9.30 -6.13
CA SER A 352 -10.08 -10.46 -5.47
C SER A 352 -9.53 -10.08 -4.09
N SER A 353 -9.31 -11.07 -3.23
CA SER A 353 -8.63 -10.87 -1.95
C SER A 353 -7.70 -12.02 -1.59
N ILE A 354 -6.67 -11.71 -0.81
CA ILE A 354 -5.86 -12.67 -0.05
C ILE A 354 -6.23 -12.45 1.43
N ALA A 355 -6.95 -13.40 2.01
CA ALA A 355 -7.54 -13.24 3.35
C ALA A 355 -6.52 -13.27 4.49
N TYR A 356 -5.43 -14.04 4.34
CA TYR A 356 -4.39 -14.20 5.34
C TYR A 356 -3.00 -14.01 4.70
N PRO A 357 -2.58 -12.76 4.43
CA PRO A 357 -1.39 -12.52 3.61
C PRO A 357 -0.05 -12.98 4.22
N ASP A 358 -0.01 -13.25 5.52
CA ASP A 358 1.20 -13.79 6.17
C ASP A 358 1.22 -15.33 6.17
N ALA A 359 0.13 -16.00 5.75
CA ALA A 359 0.04 -17.45 5.70
C ALA A 359 0.66 -18.02 4.40
N ASP A 360 1.18 -19.23 4.50
CA ASP A 360 2.02 -19.84 3.47
C ASP A 360 1.21 -20.57 2.38
N GLY A 361 1.54 -20.33 1.12
CA GLY A 361 0.92 -20.94 -0.04
C GLY A 361 -0.60 -20.77 -0.06
N ILE A 362 -1.32 -21.84 -0.37
CA ILE A 362 -2.80 -21.85 -0.43
C ILE A 362 -3.48 -21.45 0.89
N ALA A 363 -2.79 -21.56 2.04
CA ALA A 363 -3.33 -21.16 3.34
C ALA A 363 -3.57 -19.65 3.44
N CYS A 364 -3.02 -18.84 2.51
CA CYS A 364 -3.32 -17.41 2.43
C CYS A 364 -4.78 -17.11 2.04
N GLY A 365 -5.53 -18.11 1.56
CA GLY A 365 -6.97 -17.98 1.31
C GLY A 365 -7.29 -16.99 0.19
N TYR A 366 -6.64 -17.14 -0.97
CA TYR A 366 -6.97 -16.34 -2.15
C TYR A 366 -8.41 -16.62 -2.62
N ASN A 367 -9.19 -15.55 -2.80
CA ASN A 367 -10.53 -15.58 -3.35
C ASN A 367 -10.61 -14.62 -4.54
N PRO A 368 -10.78 -15.09 -5.79
CA PRO A 368 -10.87 -14.23 -6.97
C PRO A 368 -12.15 -13.36 -7.00
N GLN A 369 -13.21 -13.75 -6.29
CA GLN A 369 -14.51 -13.05 -6.28
C GLN A 369 -14.87 -12.67 -4.85
N ALA A 370 -13.98 -11.91 -4.20
CA ALA A 370 -14.11 -11.57 -2.78
C ALA A 370 -15.14 -10.48 -2.52
N LEU A 371 -15.22 -9.49 -3.39
CA LEU A 371 -16.20 -8.41 -3.31
C LEU A 371 -16.72 -8.07 -4.69
N TYR A 372 -18.04 -8.18 -4.86
CA TYR A 372 -18.73 -7.69 -6.05
C TYR A 372 -18.88 -6.17 -5.96
N LEU A 373 -18.65 -5.47 -7.06
CA LEU A 373 -18.59 -4.00 -7.13
C LEU A 373 -19.86 -3.37 -7.73
N GLY A 374 -20.79 -4.17 -8.24
CA GLY A 374 -22.01 -3.72 -8.91
C GLY A 374 -21.93 -3.82 -10.44
N ASP A 375 -23.10 -3.89 -11.10
CA ASP A 375 -23.20 -4.20 -12.54
C ASP A 375 -22.50 -3.18 -13.45
N ASP A 376 -22.56 -1.89 -13.10
CA ASP A 376 -21.99 -0.80 -13.89
C ASP A 376 -20.55 -0.43 -13.48
N ALA A 377 -20.00 -1.10 -12.46
CA ALA A 377 -18.68 -0.83 -11.93
C ALA A 377 -17.59 -1.49 -12.76
N VAL A 378 -16.48 -0.78 -12.98
CA VAL A 378 -15.28 -1.31 -13.64
C VAL A 378 -14.08 -1.06 -12.75
N ALA A 379 -13.47 -2.12 -12.21
CA ALA A 379 -12.42 -2.00 -11.21
C ALA A 379 -11.15 -1.26 -11.71
N GLY A 380 -10.88 -1.30 -13.02
CA GLY A 380 -9.66 -0.72 -13.59
C GLY A 380 -8.41 -1.54 -13.26
N LEU A 381 -7.24 -0.92 -13.40
CA LEU A 381 -5.95 -1.56 -13.09
C LEU A 381 -5.40 -1.16 -11.72
N GLY A 382 -5.75 0.02 -11.23
CA GLY A 382 -5.18 0.58 -10.01
C GLY A 382 -6.06 0.43 -8.77
N LEU A 383 -5.42 0.57 -7.62
CA LEU A 383 -6.05 0.83 -6.32
C LEU A 383 -5.40 2.08 -5.73
N PRO A 384 -6.03 2.73 -4.71
CA PRO A 384 -5.45 3.92 -4.13
C PRO A 384 -4.04 3.63 -3.59
N ASN A 385 -3.07 4.43 -3.98
CA ASN A 385 -1.71 4.34 -3.48
C ASN A 385 -1.65 4.85 -2.04
N MET A 386 -1.08 4.07 -1.14
CA MET A 386 -1.11 4.30 0.30
C MET A 386 0.25 4.01 0.95
N ILE A 387 0.43 4.53 2.17
CA ILE A 387 1.60 4.28 2.99
C ILE A 387 1.44 2.93 3.68
N ASP A 388 2.12 1.91 3.16
CA ASP A 388 1.93 0.52 3.63
C ASP A 388 2.38 0.32 5.10
N SER A 389 3.21 1.21 5.65
CA SER A 389 3.61 1.17 7.06
C SER A 389 2.46 1.41 8.03
N TRP A 390 1.32 1.95 7.58
CA TRP A 390 0.10 2.03 8.39
C TRP A 390 -0.53 0.67 8.69
N PHE A 391 -0.18 -0.37 7.93
CA PHE A 391 -0.70 -1.73 8.10
C PHE A 391 0.30 -2.68 8.75
N ALA A 392 1.41 -2.17 9.27
CA ALA A 392 2.44 -2.97 9.91
C ALA A 392 1.85 -3.77 11.09
N ARG A 393 2.11 -5.08 11.11
CA ARG A 393 1.73 -5.96 12.21
C ARG A 393 2.98 -6.48 12.91
N GLU A 394 2.95 -6.45 14.24
CA GLU A 394 3.97 -7.10 15.05
C GLU A 394 3.84 -8.63 14.99
N GLY A 395 4.94 -9.31 15.28
CA GLY A 395 5.04 -10.77 15.29
C GLY A 395 5.98 -11.31 14.22
N GLY A 396 6.58 -12.48 14.50
CA GLY A 396 7.45 -13.15 13.56
C GLY A 396 6.74 -13.62 12.29
N CYS A 397 7.52 -14.02 11.29
CA CYS A 397 7.06 -14.43 9.96
C CYS A 397 6.26 -15.75 9.94
N SER A 398 6.01 -16.35 11.10
CA SER A 398 5.17 -17.53 11.24
C SER A 398 3.69 -17.10 11.38
N PRO A 399 2.73 -17.88 10.85
CA PRO A 399 1.33 -17.65 11.19
C PRO A 399 1.19 -17.64 12.71
N PRO A 400 0.27 -16.84 13.29
CA PRO A 400 -0.05 -17.03 14.69
C PRO A 400 -0.37 -18.51 14.86
N ARG A 401 0.34 -19.21 15.74
CA ARG A 401 -0.11 -20.55 16.14
C ARG A 401 -1.56 -20.33 16.54
N LEU A 402 -2.46 -21.13 15.98
CA LEU A 402 -3.72 -21.38 16.67
C LEU A 402 -3.27 -22.00 17.99
N GLU A 403 -3.08 -21.16 19.01
CA GLU A 403 -2.94 -21.62 20.38
C GLU A 403 -4.15 -22.53 20.58
N PRO A 404 -3.96 -23.85 20.81
CA PRO A 404 -5.09 -24.69 21.15
C PRO A 404 -5.72 -24.01 22.35
N PHE A 405 -6.99 -23.59 22.21
CA PHE A 405 -7.73 -22.85 23.23
C PHE A 405 -7.24 -23.25 24.60
N THR A 406 -6.50 -22.36 25.27
CA THR A 406 -6.16 -22.59 26.67
C THR A 406 -7.50 -22.72 27.37
N LYS A 407 -7.72 -23.88 28.01
CA LYS A 407 -8.92 -24.17 28.78
C LYS A 407 -9.05 -23.13 29.90
N ASP A 408 -9.66 -21.99 29.59
CA ASP A 408 -10.08 -21.00 30.58
C ASP A 408 -11.53 -21.24 31.03
N THR A 409 -12.05 -22.45 30.82
CA THR A 409 -13.34 -22.83 31.38
C THR A 409 -13.21 -24.17 32.08
N VAL A 410 -13.22 -24.12 33.42
CA VAL A 410 -13.56 -25.27 34.24
C VAL A 410 -15.00 -25.64 33.90
N ILE A 411 -15.19 -26.68 33.08
CA ILE A 411 -16.51 -27.26 32.83
C ILE A 411 -16.79 -28.22 33.99
N CYS A 412 -17.77 -27.91 34.82
CA CYS A 412 -18.20 -28.81 35.90
C CYS A 412 -18.80 -30.09 35.32
N VAL A 413 -18.66 -31.21 36.04
CA VAL A 413 -19.28 -32.50 35.68
C VAL A 413 -20.79 -32.31 35.56
N GLY A 414 -21.34 -32.53 34.36
CA GLY A 414 -22.77 -32.42 34.06
C GLY A 414 -23.18 -31.25 33.15
N SER A 415 -22.26 -30.38 32.74
CA SER A 415 -22.58 -29.28 31.80
C SER A 415 -22.50 -29.72 30.33
N ILE A 416 -23.49 -29.34 29.51
CA ILE A 416 -23.46 -29.52 28.05
C ILE A 416 -22.84 -28.27 27.43
N ALA A 417 -21.64 -28.42 26.85
CA ALA A 417 -21.04 -27.39 26.00
C ALA A 417 -21.61 -27.52 24.58
N ARG A 418 -22.22 -26.46 24.06
CA ARG A 418 -22.61 -26.36 22.65
C ARG A 418 -21.58 -25.51 21.92
N PHE A 419 -20.91 -26.12 20.95
CA PHE A 419 -20.00 -25.42 20.06
C PHE A 419 -20.75 -25.07 18.77
N GLN A 420 -20.64 -23.83 18.34
CA GLN A 420 -21.13 -23.38 17.05
C GLN A 420 -19.90 -23.21 16.14
N ALA A 421 -19.82 -24.02 15.08
CA ALA A 421 -18.75 -23.86 14.09
C ALA A 421 -18.99 -22.56 13.31
N PRO A 422 -17.95 -21.74 13.07
CA PRO A 422 -18.05 -20.64 12.13
C PRO A 422 -18.03 -21.23 10.71
N TRP A 423 -19.17 -21.14 10.02
CA TRP A 423 -19.21 -21.23 8.55
C TRP A 423 -19.11 -19.81 8.00
#